data_AF-W6U750-F1
#
_entry.id   AF-W6U750-F1
#
_cell.length_a   1.000
_cell.length_b   1.000
_cell.length_c   1.000
_cell.angle_alpha   90.00
_cell.angle_beta   90.00
_cell.angle_gamma   90.00
#
_symmetry.space_group_name_H-M   'P 1'
#
loop_
_entity.id
_entity.type
_entity.pdbx_description
1 polymer ?
#
loop_
_entity_poly.entity_id
_entity_poly.type
_entity_poly.pdbx_seq_one_letter_code
_entity_poly.pdbx_strand_id
1 'polypeptide(L)'
;MISILEKLKAAQHGRGENPFIFTLANAESIFHMLDPNMRGYVTFEQYKHGLETLGITEFDIMPRGIGKNTITKEVFLAAAQKGLDHLSSTYQHIPGFPSSHVEKDQREETKLDQNTC
;
A
#
# COMPACT_ATOMS: atom_id res chain seq x y z
N MET A 1 -0.82 8.08 -12.85
CA MET A 1 -1.97 7.50 -12.13
C MET A 1 -2.66 6.38 -12.90
N ILE A 2 -2.89 6.51 -14.22
CA ILE A 2 -3.50 5.43 -15.03
C ILE A 2 -2.76 4.08 -14.90
N SER A 3 -1.43 4.10 -14.89
CA SER A 3 -0.60 2.90 -14.72
C SER A 3 -0.85 2.13 -13.42
N ILE A 4 -1.22 2.79 -12.31
CA ILE A 4 -1.54 2.12 -11.05
C ILE A 4 -2.89 1.41 -11.17
N LEU A 5 -3.87 2.05 -11.80
CA LEU A 5 -5.18 1.46 -12.05
C LEU A 5 -5.09 0.24 -12.97
N GLU A 6 -4.22 0.27 -13.98
CA GLU A 6 -3.95 -0.88 -14.84
C GLU A 6 -3.30 -2.04 -14.07
N LYS A 7 -2.33 -1.77 -13.19
CA LYS A 7 -1.74 -2.78 -12.31
C LYS A 7 -2.79 -3.39 -11.37
N LEU A 8 -3.64 -2.56 -10.77
CA LEU A 8 -4.74 -3.02 -9.90
C LEU A 8 -5.74 -3.89 -10.68
N LYS A 9 -6.08 -3.49 -11.90
CA LYS A 9 -6.94 -4.28 -12.78
C LYS A 9 -6.32 -5.64 -13.11
N ALA A 10 -5.02 -5.69 -13.43
CA ALA A 10 -4.34 -6.95 -13.69
C ALA A 10 -4.35 -7.86 -12.45
N ALA A 11 -4.00 -7.30 -11.29
CA ALA A 11 -3.95 -7.99 -10.01
C ALA A 11 -5.30 -8.58 -9.59
N GLN A 12 -6.40 -7.83 -9.79
CA GLN A 12 -7.77 -8.30 -9.57
C GLN A 12 -8.09 -9.57 -10.36
N HIS A 13 -7.53 -9.71 -11.57
CA HIS A 13 -7.71 -10.89 -12.41
C HIS A 13 -6.68 -12.00 -12.14
N GLY A 14 -5.92 -11.91 -11.04
CA GLY A 14 -4.86 -12.84 -10.69
C GLY A 14 -3.66 -12.79 -11.64
N ARG A 15 -3.46 -11.67 -12.34
CA ARG A 15 -2.40 -11.48 -13.33
C ARG A 15 -1.46 -10.33 -12.92
N GLY A 16 -0.21 -10.40 -13.35
CA GLY A 16 0.75 -9.31 -13.16
C GLY A 16 1.36 -9.24 -11.76
N GLU A 17 2.19 -8.21 -11.56
CA GLU A 17 2.92 -7.96 -10.32
C GLU A 17 2.03 -7.33 -9.25
N ASN A 18 2.48 -7.35 -7.99
CA ASN A 18 1.77 -6.70 -6.90
C ASN A 18 1.51 -5.22 -7.23
N PRO A 19 0.25 -4.77 -7.22
CA PRO A 19 -0.08 -3.38 -7.40
C PRO A 19 0.16 -2.58 -6.11
N PHE A 20 1.43 -2.34 -5.75
CA PHE A 20 1.72 -1.38 -4.68
C PHE A 20 1.23 0.01 -5.07
N ILE A 21 0.24 0.47 -4.34
CA ILE A 21 -0.32 1.82 -4.51
C ILE A 21 0.60 2.85 -3.85
N PHE A 22 1.23 2.49 -2.73
CA PHE A 22 2.10 3.38 -1.97
C PHE A 22 3.57 3.04 -2.16
N THR A 23 4.36 4.11 -2.30
CA THR A 23 5.82 4.09 -2.43
C THR A 23 6.44 4.94 -1.33
N LEU A 24 7.76 4.85 -1.16
CA LEU A 24 8.49 5.71 -0.23
C LEU A 24 8.32 7.21 -0.52
N ALA A 25 8.17 7.59 -1.81
CA ALA A 25 7.88 8.97 -2.19
C ALA A 25 6.50 9.44 -1.70
N ASN A 26 5.51 8.53 -1.64
CA ASN A 26 4.21 8.84 -1.04
C ASN A 26 4.32 9.04 0.47
N ALA A 27 5.12 8.21 1.15
CA ALA A 27 5.39 8.38 2.58
C ALA A 27 6.09 9.73 2.86
N GLU A 28 7.07 10.11 2.04
CA GLU A 28 7.71 11.42 2.14
C GLU A 28 6.71 12.57 1.97
N SER A 29 5.80 12.46 1.00
CA SER A 29 4.74 13.45 0.79
C SER A 29 3.80 13.54 2.00
N ILE A 30 3.43 12.41 2.62
CA ILE A 30 2.62 12.38 3.85
C ILE A 30 3.35 13.08 5.00
N PHE A 31 4.65 12.83 5.16
CA PHE A 31 5.42 13.52 6.19
C PHE A 31 5.39 15.04 6.01
N HIS A 32 5.58 15.53 4.78
CA HIS A 32 5.49 16.96 4.49
C HIS A 32 4.09 17.54 4.74
N MET A 33 3.02 16.77 4.49
CA MET A 33 1.65 17.18 4.85
C MET A 33 1.43 17.26 6.36
N LEU A 34 2.11 16.42 7.15
CA LEU A 34 2.01 16.40 8.61
C LEU A 34 2.91 17.44 9.30
N ASP A 35 3.94 17.95 8.60
CA ASP A 35 4.84 19.01 9.06
C ASP A 35 4.74 20.27 8.17
N PRO A 36 3.60 20.99 8.19
CA PRO A 36 3.37 22.14 7.32
C PRO A 36 4.33 23.31 7.59
N ASN A 37 4.93 23.35 8.78
CA ASN A 37 5.88 24.37 9.19
C ASN A 37 7.34 23.99 8.88
N MET A 38 7.59 22.86 8.22
CA MET A 38 8.93 22.38 7.85
C MET A 38 9.92 22.32 9.03
N ARG A 39 9.45 21.90 10.21
CA ARG A 39 10.27 21.77 11.42
C ARG A 39 11.23 20.57 11.34
N GLY A 40 10.97 19.61 10.45
CA GLY A 40 11.73 18.38 10.28
C GLY A 40 11.30 17.25 11.23
N TYR A 41 10.21 17.44 11.98
CA TYR A 41 9.67 16.44 12.91
C TYR A 41 8.15 16.50 13.04
N VAL A 42 7.58 15.38 13.47
CA VAL A 42 6.15 15.20 13.76
C VAL A 42 5.95 14.64 15.18
N THR A 43 4.75 14.82 15.72
CA THR A 43 4.35 14.21 17.01
C THR A 43 4.12 12.71 16.85
N PHE A 44 4.01 11.98 17.96
CA PHE A 44 3.68 10.55 17.90
C PHE A 44 2.32 10.28 17.25
N GLU A 45 1.32 11.11 17.54
CA GLU A 45 -0.02 10.99 16.94
C GLU A 45 0.03 11.16 15.42
N GLN A 46 0.79 12.14 14.93
CA GLN A 46 1.01 12.37 13.50
C GLN A 46 1.79 11.23 12.85
N TYR A 47 2.85 10.74 13.51
CA TYR A 47 3.61 9.56 13.06
C TYR A 47 2.68 8.35 12.87
N LYS A 48 1.86 8.04 13.88
CA LYS A 48 0.86 6.97 13.84
C LYS A 48 -0.11 7.17 12.67
N HIS A 49 -0.73 8.33 12.59
CA HIS A 49 -1.73 8.62 11.55
C HIS A 49 -1.15 8.55 10.13
N GLY A 50 0.09 9.02 9.96
CA GLY A 50 0.80 8.94 8.68
C GLY A 50 1.09 7.51 8.22
N LEU A 51 1.46 6.62 9.15
CA LEU A 51 1.65 5.20 8.86
C LEU A 51 0.32 4.48 8.58
N GLU A 52 -0.73 4.78 9.35
CA GLU A 52 -2.07 4.24 9.12
C GLU A 52 -2.64 4.65 7.75
N THR A 53 -2.34 5.86 7.29
CA THR A 53 -2.73 6.35 5.95
C THR A 53 -2.07 5.53 4.83
N LEU A 54 -0.88 4.99 5.06
CA LEU A 54 -0.18 4.06 4.15
C LEU A 54 -0.69 2.61 4.27
N GLY A 55 -1.64 2.34 5.16
CA GLY A 55 -2.11 0.98 5.47
C GLY A 55 -1.20 0.21 6.42
N ILE A 56 -0.23 0.86 7.06
CA ILE A 56 0.72 0.23 7.97
C ILE A 56 0.16 0.30 9.39
N THR A 57 -0.33 -0.83 9.89
CA THR A 57 -0.89 -0.97 11.26
C THR A 57 0.09 -1.57 12.26
N GLU A 58 1.10 -2.28 11.77
CA GLU A 58 2.17 -2.85 12.59
C GLU A 58 3.44 -2.00 12.47
N PHE A 59 3.73 -1.22 13.50
CA PHE A 59 4.89 -0.33 13.55
C PHE A 59 5.44 -0.20 14.97
N ASP A 60 6.65 0.36 15.09
CA ASP A 60 7.29 0.62 16.37
C ASP A 60 6.49 1.67 17.16
N ILE A 61 6.02 1.27 18.36
CA ILE A 61 5.27 2.12 19.29
C ILE A 61 6.19 2.98 20.17
N MET A 62 7.50 2.74 20.16
CA MET A 62 8.50 3.52 20.90
C MET A 62 9.61 4.05 19.96
N PRO A 63 9.25 4.77 18.88
CA PRO A 63 10.22 5.28 17.93
C PRO A 63 11.14 6.31 18.57
N ARG A 64 12.35 6.45 18.01
CA ARG A 64 13.29 7.51 18.42
C ARG A 64 12.62 8.89 18.30
N GLY A 65 12.68 9.66 19.38
CA GLY A 65 12.06 11.00 19.47
C GLY A 65 10.67 11.04 20.12
N ILE A 66 10.06 9.89 20.45
CA ILE A 66 8.73 9.85 21.09
C ILE A 66 8.66 10.64 22.41
N GLY A 67 9.68 10.54 23.26
CA GLY A 67 9.69 11.21 24.58
C GLY A 67 9.63 12.74 24.52
N LYS A 68 9.95 13.35 23.36
CA LYS A 68 9.84 14.80 23.13
C LYS A 68 8.77 15.15 22.09
N ASN A 69 8.05 14.17 21.54
CA ASN A 69 7.17 14.35 20.37
C ASN A 69 7.88 14.99 19.17
N THR A 70 9.15 14.62 18.96
CA THR A 70 9.98 15.10 17.86
C THR A 70 10.50 13.92 17.03
N ILE A 71 9.58 13.17 16.43
CA ILE A 71 9.93 12.05 15.56
C ILE A 71 10.35 12.62 14.22
N THR A 72 11.60 12.40 13.83
CA THR A 72 12.18 13.00 12.62
C THR A 72 11.69 12.31 11.36
N LYS A 73 11.83 13.01 10.23
CA LYS A 73 11.55 12.46 8.88
C LYS A 73 12.24 11.11 8.65
N GLU A 74 13.49 10.99 9.05
CA GLU A 74 14.29 9.78 8.90
C GLU A 74 13.67 8.58 9.63
N VAL A 75 13.21 8.79 10.87
CA VAL A 75 12.57 7.75 11.68
C VAL A 75 11.23 7.35 11.07
N PHE A 76 10.44 8.33 10.62
CA PHE A 76 9.18 8.07 9.92
C PHE A 76 9.39 7.27 8.63
N LEU A 77 10.33 7.68 7.77
CA LEU A 77 10.60 7.01 6.49
C LEU A 77 11.17 5.60 6.67
N ALA A 78 12.00 5.37 7.69
CA ALA A 78 12.48 4.04 8.01
C ALA A 78 11.34 3.10 8.44
N ALA A 79 10.40 3.59 9.26
CA ALA A 79 9.21 2.84 9.65
C ALA A 79 8.29 2.58 8.44
N ALA A 80 8.07 3.60 7.60
CA ALA A 80 7.27 3.48 6.39
C ALA A 80 7.85 2.46 5.41
N GLN A 81 9.16 2.51 5.14
CA GLN A 81 9.85 1.56 4.27
C GLN A 81 9.66 0.13 4.78
N LYS A 82 9.93 -0.11 6.08
CA LYS A 82 9.75 -1.43 6.69
C LYS A 82 8.31 -1.93 6.57
N GLY A 83 7.32 -1.06 6.83
CA GLY A 83 5.91 -1.41 6.72
C GLY A 83 5.48 -1.71 5.29
N LEU A 84 5.90 -0.90 4.32
CA LEU A 84 5.64 -1.13 2.89
C LEU A 84 6.29 -2.43 2.41
N ASP A 85 7.53 -2.72 2.83
CA ASP A 85 8.21 -3.97 2.52
C ASP A 85 7.47 -5.18 3.10
N HIS A 86 6.97 -5.08 4.34
CA HIS A 86 6.17 -6.14 4.93
C HIS A 86 4.86 -6.37 4.16
N LEU A 87 4.08 -5.32 3.93
CA LEU A 87 2.86 -5.39 3.13
C LEU A 87 3.16 -5.98 1.75
N SER A 88 4.36 -5.71 1.21
CA SER A 88 4.77 -6.21 -0.08
C SER A 88 4.94 -7.72 -0.19
N SER A 89 5.53 -8.30 0.85
CA SER A 89 5.81 -9.72 0.90
C SER A 89 4.54 -10.58 0.89
N THR A 90 3.40 -10.05 1.36
CA THR A 90 2.13 -10.79 1.44
C THR A 90 1.51 -11.15 0.08
N TYR A 91 1.94 -10.53 -1.00
CA TYR A 91 1.46 -10.82 -2.36
C TYR A 91 2.41 -11.70 -3.17
N GLN A 92 3.58 -12.07 -2.64
CA GLN A 92 4.49 -12.92 -3.40
C GLN A 92 3.78 -14.22 -3.81
N HIS A 93 3.67 -14.42 -5.13
CA HIS A 93 3.07 -15.59 -5.72
C HIS A 93 3.79 -16.84 -5.21
N ILE A 94 3.12 -17.66 -4.39
CA ILE A 94 3.64 -18.96 -3.95
C ILE A 94 3.55 -19.91 -5.15
N PRO A 95 4.67 -20.31 -5.78
CA PRO A 95 4.61 -21.27 -6.88
C PRO A 95 4.09 -22.61 -6.35
N GLY A 96 2.99 -23.10 -6.94
CA GLY A 96 2.37 -24.38 -6.59
C GLY A 96 1.07 -24.29 -5.79
N PHE A 97 0.59 -23.09 -5.42
CA PHE A 97 -0.74 -22.91 -4.83
C PHE A 97 -1.67 -22.16 -5.79
N PRO A 98 -2.82 -22.74 -6.19
CA PRO A 98 -3.82 -21.99 -6.93
C PRO A 98 -4.35 -20.87 -6.05
N SER A 99 -4.26 -19.63 -6.53
CA SER A 99 -4.84 -18.47 -5.85
C SER A 99 -6.33 -18.70 -5.65
N SER A 100 -6.79 -18.73 -4.39
CA SER A 100 -8.17 -19.04 -3.99
C SER A 100 -9.20 -17.97 -4.40
N HIS A 101 -8.80 -16.95 -5.15
CA HIS A 101 -9.65 -15.82 -5.56
C HIS A 101 -10.08 -15.84 -7.03
N VAL A 102 -9.86 -16.91 -7.78
CA VAL A 102 -10.27 -17.00 -9.19
C VAL A 102 -11.23 -18.16 -9.41
N GLU A 103 -12.40 -18.08 -8.82
CA GLU A 103 -13.57 -18.78 -9.35
C GLU A 103 -14.79 -17.89 -9.16
N LYS A 104 -15.42 -17.53 -10.28
CA LYS A 104 -16.67 -16.78 -10.48
C LYS A 104 -16.49 -15.38 -11.08
N ASP A 105 -15.97 -15.28 -12.30
CA ASP A 105 -16.54 -14.31 -13.26
C ASP A 105 -16.17 -14.60 -14.72
N GLN A 106 -16.37 -15.84 -15.17
CA GLN A 106 -16.15 -16.20 -16.58
C GLN A 106 -17.32 -17.01 -17.12
N ARG A 107 -18.53 -16.52 -16.85
CA ARG A 107 -19.76 -16.99 -17.50
C ARG A 107 -20.75 -15.84 -17.63
N GLU A 108 -20.46 -14.82 -18.44
CA GLU A 108 -21.57 -14.02 -18.98
C GLU A 108 -21.33 -13.29 -20.31
N GLU A 109 -20.10 -13.21 -20.84
CA GLU A 109 -19.88 -12.47 -22.11
C GLU A 109 -19.84 -13.32 -23.40
N THR A 110 -20.31 -14.59 -23.39
CA THR A 110 -20.34 -15.45 -24.60
C THR A 110 -21.73 -15.92 -25.03
N LYS A 111 -22.79 -15.19 -24.66
CA LYS A 111 -24.13 -15.45 -25.20
C LYS A 111 -24.80 -14.17 -25.73
N LEU A 112 -24.26 -13.60 -26.80
CA LEU A 112 -25.06 -12.73 -27.67
C LEU A 112 -24.91 -13.01 -29.17
N ASP A 113 -24.23 -14.09 -29.56
CA ASP A 113 -24.01 -14.41 -30.99
C ASP A 113 -24.65 -15.73 -31.44
N GLN A 114 -25.68 -16.20 -30.73
CA GLN A 114 -26.50 -17.34 -31.21
C GLN A 114 -27.97 -17.11 -30.86
N ASN A 115 -28.64 -16.34 -31.70
CA ASN A 115 -30.01 -16.61 -32.12
C ASN A 115 -30.23 -15.94 -33.47
N THR A 116 -29.84 -16.66 -34.53
CA THR A 116 -30.41 -16.48 -35.86
C THR A 116 -31.81 -17.07 -35.86
N CYS A 117 -32.82 -16.25 -36.14
CA CYS A 117 -33.87 -16.57 -37.10
C CYS A 117 -34.39 -15.27 -37.72
#